data_AF-A0A195AZF9-F1
#
_entry.id   AF-A0A195AZF9-F1
#
_cell.length_a   1.000
_cell.length_b   1.000
_cell.length_c   1.000
_cell.angle_alpha   90.00
_cell.angle_beta   90.00
_cell.angle_gamma   90.00
#
_symmetry.space_group_name_H-M   'P 1'
#
loop_
_entity.id
_entity.type
_entity.pdbx_description
1 polymer ?
#
loop_
_entity_poly.entity_id
_entity_poly.type
_entity_poly.pdbx_seq_one_letter_code
_entity_poly.pdbx_strand_id
1 'polypeptide(L)'
;MRFHMLQNVQMALDFLRYKKIKLVNIRAEDIVDGNPKLTLGLIWTIILHFQLASRQSDAPFRQWNLPSAQFALSRRDAPMPAI
;
A
#
# COMPACT_ATOMS: atom_id res chain seq x y z
N MET A 1 4.19 23.11 -27.18
CA MET A 1 3.52 23.44 -25.90
C MET A 1 2.57 22.35 -25.38
N ARG A 2 1.61 21.78 -26.10
CA ARG A 2 0.85 20.59 -25.59
C ARG A 2 1.68 19.30 -25.50
N PHE A 3 2.66 19.15 -26.40
CA PHE A 3 3.55 17.98 -26.45
C PHE A 3 4.33 17.74 -25.14
N HIS A 4 4.89 18.79 -24.54
CA HIS A 4 5.61 18.66 -23.26
C HIS A 4 4.69 18.24 -22.12
N MET A 5 3.44 18.74 -22.09
CA MET A 5 2.45 18.34 -21.09
C MET A 5 2.13 16.85 -21.21
N LEU A 6 1.92 16.35 -22.44
CA LEU A 6 1.70 14.93 -22.70
C LEU A 6 2.89 14.08 -22.25
N GLN A 7 4.12 14.49 -22.56
CA GLN A 7 5.32 13.77 -22.13
C GLN A 7 5.46 13.72 -20.60
N ASN A 8 5.20 14.84 -19.92
CA ASN A 8 5.27 14.91 -18.46
C ASN A 8 4.24 13.99 -17.80
N VAL A 9 2.99 14.01 -18.30
CA VAL A 9 1.94 13.13 -17.80
C VAL A 9 2.26 11.67 -18.13
N GLN A 10 2.74 11.38 -19.35
CA GLN A 10 3.10 10.02 -19.75
C GLN A 10 4.17 9.43 -18.84
N MET A 11 5.22 10.21 -18.52
CA MET A 11 6.25 9.81 -17.58
C MET A 11 5.68 9.48 -16.19
N ALA A 12 4.74 10.28 -15.69
CA ALA A 12 4.08 10.01 -14.41
C ALA A 12 3.24 8.71 -14.46
N LEU A 13 2.47 8.49 -15.53
CA LEU A 13 1.68 7.27 -15.71
C LEU A 13 2.57 6.03 -15.82
N ASP A 14 3.71 6.13 -16.50
CA ASP A 14 4.67 5.03 -16.63
C ASP A 14 5.35 4.69 -15.31
N PHE A 15 5.66 5.69 -14.48
CA PHE A 15 6.13 5.46 -13.12
C PHE A 15 5.13 4.67 -12.27
N LEU A 16 3.84 5.02 -12.34
CA LEU A 16 2.78 4.29 -11.62
C LEU A 16 2.66 2.84 -12.10
N ARG A 17 2.75 2.61 -13.42
CA ARG A 17 2.77 1.25 -14.00
C ARG A 17 4.01 0.45 -13.58
N TYR A 18 5.17 1.10 -13.52
CA TYR A 18 6.40 0.49 -13.01
C TYR A 18 6.25 0.03 -11.55
N LYS A 19 5.57 0.83 -10.72
CA LYS A 19 5.15 0.48 -9.35
C LYS A 19 4.03 -0.58 -9.28
N LYS A 20 3.64 -1.19 -10.41
CA LYS A 20 2.57 -2.19 -10.54
C LYS A 20 1.18 -1.68 -10.15
N ILE A 21 0.96 -0.37 -10.22
CA ILE A 21 -0.35 0.25 -10.00
C ILE A 21 -1.17 0.13 -11.28
N LYS A 22 -2.38 -0.43 -11.16
CA LYS A 22 -3.29 -0.58 -12.30
C LYS A 22 -3.98 0.75 -12.59
N LEU A 23 -3.77 1.28 -13.79
CA LEU A 23 -4.44 2.47 -14.30
C LEU A 23 -5.48 2.01 -15.34
N VAL A 24 -6.76 2.06 -14.97
CA VAL A 24 -7.85 1.60 -15.85
C VAL A 24 -8.42 2.81 -16.59
N ASN A 25 -8.36 2.79 -17.92
CA ASN A 25 -8.95 3.80 -18.79
C ASN A 25 -8.47 5.25 -18.51
N ILE A 26 -7.19 5.40 -18.14
CA ILE A 26 -6.54 6.70 -17.97
C ILE A 26 -5.39 6.79 -18.97
N ARG A 27 -5.47 7.77 -19.87
CA ARG A 27 -4.40 8.11 -20.81
C ARG A 27 -3.86 9.51 -20.54
N ALA A 28 -2.70 9.83 -21.11
CA ALA A 28 -2.08 11.14 -20.90
C ALA A 28 -2.93 12.28 -21.48
N GLU A 29 -3.61 12.04 -22.61
CA GLU A 29 -4.49 13.01 -23.26
C GLU A 29 -5.67 13.37 -22.35
N ASP A 30 -6.26 12.38 -21.67
CA ASP A 30 -7.40 12.60 -20.76
C ASP A 30 -7.07 13.56 -19.62
N ILE A 31 -5.82 13.53 -19.14
CA ILE A 31 -5.34 14.38 -18.05
C ILE A 31 -4.93 15.76 -18.57
N VAL A 32 -4.22 15.83 -19.69
CA VAL A 32 -3.81 17.10 -20.31
C VAL A 32 -5.01 17.91 -20.78
N ASP A 33 -6.02 17.25 -21.34
CA ASP A 33 -7.25 17.89 -21.81
C ASP A 33 -8.27 18.10 -20.66
N GLY A 34 -7.93 17.67 -19.44
CA GLY A 34 -8.64 18.06 -18.22
C GLY A 34 -9.94 17.31 -17.94
N ASN A 35 -10.06 16.04 -18.33
CA ASN A 35 -11.23 15.22 -18.01
C ASN A 35 -11.39 15.11 -16.47
N PRO A 36 -12.43 15.71 -15.87
CA PRO A 36 -12.53 15.80 -14.40
C PRO A 36 -12.66 14.44 -13.73
N LYS A 37 -13.43 13.53 -14.35
CA LYS A 37 -13.67 12.18 -13.82
C LYS A 37 -12.38 11.35 -13.80
N LEU A 38 -11.64 11.37 -14.90
CA LEU A 38 -10.40 10.61 -15.02
C LEU A 38 -9.25 11.22 -14.20
N THR A 39 -9.21 12.55 -14.10
CA THR A 39 -8.27 13.25 -13.22
C THR A 39 -8.52 12.88 -11.75
N LEU A 40 -9.77 12.90 -11.29
CA LEU A 40 -10.10 12.49 -9.93
C LEU A 40 -9.78 11.00 -9.69
N GLY A 41 -10.07 10.14 -10.66
CA GLY A 41 -9.72 8.71 -10.60
C GLY A 41 -8.21 8.46 -10.50
N LEU A 42 -7.39 9.26 -11.20
CA LEU A 42 -5.94 9.21 -11.11
C LEU A 42 -5.45 9.59 -9.71
N ILE A 43 -5.90 10.73 -9.19
CA ILE A 43 -5.53 11.21 -7.85
C ILE A 43 -5.96 10.22 -6.77
N TRP A 44 -7.18 9.69 -6.86
CA TRP A 44 -7.67 8.65 -5.95
C TRP A 44 -6.76 7.42 -5.95
N THR A 45 -6.36 6.95 -7.12
CA THR A 45 -5.49 5.78 -7.27
C THR A 45 -4.12 6.01 -6.60
N ILE A 46 -3.56 7.21 -6.75
CA ILE A 46 -2.28 7.61 -6.11
C ILE A 46 -2.45 7.60 -4.58
N ILE A 47 -3.47 8.28 -4.07
CA ILE A 47 -3.74 8.36 -2.62
C ILE A 47 -3.89 6.95 -2.03
N LEU A 48 -4.75 6.13 -2.64
CA LEU A 48 -5.05 4.78 -2.16
C LEU A 48 -3.79 3.92 -2.08
N HIS A 49 -2.96 3.92 -3.13
CA HIS A 49 -1.77 3.07 -3.18
C HIS A 49 -0.72 3.49 -2.14
N PHE A 50 -0.41 4.79 -2.05
CA PHE A 50 0.67 5.26 -1.18
C PHE A 50 0.28 5.33 0.30
N GLN A 51 -0.98 5.66 0.63
CA GLN A 51 -1.44 5.69 2.03
C GLN A 51 -1.68 4.30 2.62
N LEU A 52 -2.08 3.31 1.81
CA LEU A 52 -2.22 1.94 2.29
C LEU A 52 -0.88 1.21 2.37
N ALA A 53 0.05 1.49 1.44
CA ALA A 53 1.38 0.92 1.49
C ALA A 53 2.15 1.33 2.76
N SER A 54 2.05 2.59 3.19
CA SER A 54 2.69 3.04 4.44
C SER A 54 2.07 2.40 5.69
N ARG A 55 0.75 2.20 5.73
CA ARG A 55 0.11 1.53 6.88
C ARG A 55 0.55 0.08 7.06
N GLN A 56 0.99 -0.60 6.01
CA GLN A 56 1.50 -1.98 6.10
C GLN A 56 2.94 -2.05 6.61
N SER A 57 3.76 -1.00 6.41
CA SER A 57 5.09 -0.92 7.03
C SER A 57 5.04 -0.58 8.51
N ASP A 58 3.94 0.03 8.98
CA ASP A 58 3.80 0.51 10.36
C ASP A 58 3.08 -0.48 11.29
N ALA A 59 2.75 -1.70 10.85
CA ALA A 59 2.13 -2.70 11.72
C ALA A 59 3.19 -3.34 12.64
N PRO A 60 3.22 -3.05 13.96
CA PRO A 60 4.22 -3.60 14.87
C PRO A 60 3.82 -5.00 15.35
N PHE A 61 3.21 -5.83 14.50
CA PHE A 61 2.66 -7.13 14.95
C PHE A 61 2.74 -8.20 13.85
N ARG A 62 3.97 -8.62 13.54
CA ARG A 62 4.27 -9.93 12.93
C ARG A 62 5.22 -10.78 13.79
N GLN A 63 5.34 -10.51 15.10
CA GLN A 63 6.31 -11.21 15.96
C GLN A 63 5.75 -11.83 17.26
N TRP A 64 4.48 -12.23 17.32
CA TRP A 64 4.02 -13.14 18.38
C TRP A 64 3.61 -14.51 17.82
N ASN A 65 4.55 -15.13 17.11
CA ASN A 65 4.60 -16.58 16.89
C ASN A 65 5.91 -17.12 17.51
N LEU A 66 6.18 -16.73 18.77
CA LEU A 66 7.28 -17.26 19.56
C LEU A 66 6.78 -18.50 20.31
N PRO A 67 7.32 -19.72 20.05
CA PRO A 67 6.95 -20.94 20.78
C PRO A 67 7.14 -20.82 22.30
N SER A 68 7.95 -19.86 22.76
CA SER A 68 8.23 -19.63 24.18
C SER A 68 7.01 -19.17 25.00
N ALA A 69 5.96 -18.62 24.38
CA ALA A 69 4.71 -18.30 25.09
C ALA A 69 3.91 -19.56 25.46
N GLN A 70 3.93 -20.60 24.61
CA GLN A 70 3.31 -21.90 24.92
C GLN A 70 4.07 -22.64 26.02
N PHE A 71 5.41 -22.54 26.04
CA PHE A 71 6.25 -23.11 27.11
C PHE A 71 6.07 -22.42 28.47
N ALA A 72 5.70 -21.12 28.49
CA ALA A 72 5.51 -20.37 29.73
C ALA A 72 4.15 -20.67 30.41
N LEU A 73 3.10 -20.98 29.63
CA LEU A 73 1.79 -21.36 30.17
C LEU A 73 1.77 -22.81 30.68
N SER A 74 2.56 -23.71 30.09
CA SER A 74 2.70 -25.10 30.56
C SER A 74 3.29 -25.24 31.97
N ARG A 75 3.96 -24.21 32.52
CA ARG A 75 4.53 -24.23 33.88
C ARG A 75 3.60 -23.65 34.95
N ARG A 76 2.48 -23.02 34.58
CA ARG A 76 1.57 -22.38 35.53
C ARG A 76 0.54 -23.33 36.13
N ASP A 77 0.35 -24.52 35.55
CA ASP A 77 -0.65 -25.49 35.99
C ASP A 77 -0.05 -26.71 36.73
N ALA A 78 1.25 -26.69 37.07
CA ALA A 78 1.86 -27.76 37.85
C ALA A 78 1.53 -27.58 39.35
N PRO A 79 0.91 -28.56 40.03
CA PRO A 79 0.63 -28.46 41.46
C PRO A 79 1.95 -28.37 42.23
N MET A 80 2.07 -27.37 43.11
CA MET A 80 3.23 -27.20 43.99
C MET A 80 3.37 -28.43 44.89
N PRO A 81 4.58 -29.01 45.04
CA PRO A 81 4.79 -30.06 46.02
C PRO A 81 4.62 -29.47 47.43
N ALA A 82 3.71 -30.07 48.20
CA ALA A 82 3.54 -29.78 49.61
C ALA A 82 4.84 -30.18 50.35
N ILE A 83 5.43 -29.22 51.06
CA ILE A 83 6.42 -29.48 52.13
C ILE A 83 5.66 -29.46 53.45
#